data_AF-F8UHG8-F1
#
_entry.id   AF-F8UHG8-F1
#
_cell.length_a   1.000
_cell.length_b   1.000
_cell.length_c   1.000
_cell.angle_alpha   90.00
_cell.angle_beta   90.00
_cell.angle_gamma   90.00
#
_symmetry.space_group_name_H-M   'P 1'
#
loop_
_entity.id
_entity.type
_entity.pdbx_description
1 polymer ?
#
loop_
_entity_poly.entity_id
_entity_poly.type
_entity_poly.pdbx_seq_one_letter_code
_entity_poly.pdbx_strand_id
1 'polypeptide(L)'
;MRPIRITRGFTRHAEGSVLVEFGDTRVLVTASVEDGVPSFLRGKGEGWVTAEYGMLPRSTHTRSAREAARGKQSGRTLEIQRLIGRSLRAVVDLRAL
;
A
#
# COMPACT_ATOMS: atom_id res chain seq x y z
N MET A 1 -6.23 0.51 -23.69
CA MET A 1 -5.61 0.39 -22.36
C MET A 1 -4.09 0.45 -22.53
N ARG A 2 -3.32 1.03 -21.59
CA ARG A 2 -1.86 0.97 -21.65
C ARG A 2 -1.37 -0.48 -21.49
N PRO A 3 -0.17 -0.85 -21.96
CA PRO A 3 0.41 -2.17 -21.70
C PRO A 3 0.50 -2.43 -20.18
N ILE A 4 0.11 -3.63 -19.75
CA ILE A 4 0.11 -4.03 -18.34
C ILE A 4 1.10 -5.17 -18.15
N ARG A 5 1.95 -5.05 -17.12
CA ARG A 5 2.81 -6.14 -16.66
C ARG A 5 2.70 -6.29 -15.15
N ILE A 6 2.59 -7.53 -14.69
CA ILE A 6 2.52 -7.90 -13.29
C ILE A 6 3.66 -8.88 -13.00
N THR A 7 4.67 -8.43 -12.26
CA THR A 7 5.82 -9.26 -11.87
C THR A 7 5.70 -9.62 -10.41
N ARG A 8 5.36 -10.89 -10.14
CA ARG A 8 5.23 -11.45 -8.77
C ARG A 8 6.60 -11.78 -8.18
N GLY A 9 6.70 -11.79 -6.85
CA GLY A 9 7.93 -12.12 -6.12
C GLY A 9 9.05 -11.11 -6.36
N PHE A 10 8.71 -9.82 -6.54
CA PHE A 10 9.68 -8.81 -6.94
C PHE A 10 10.72 -8.50 -5.86
N THR A 11 10.29 -8.40 -4.61
CA THR A 11 11.15 -8.32 -3.41
C THR A 11 11.12 -9.64 -2.66
N ARG A 12 12.19 -9.93 -1.92
CA ARG A 12 12.40 -11.24 -1.27
C ARG A 12 11.76 -11.38 0.10
N HIS A 13 11.52 -10.27 0.79
CA HIS A 13 11.27 -10.28 2.24
C HIS A 13 9.79 -10.18 2.63
N ALA A 14 8.95 -9.58 1.78
CA ALA A 14 7.52 -9.47 2.06
C ALA A 14 6.81 -10.77 1.68
N GLU A 15 5.82 -11.20 2.47
CA GLU A 15 5.00 -12.39 2.20
C GLU A 15 4.30 -12.28 0.83
N GLY A 16 3.84 -11.08 0.49
CA GLY A 16 3.39 -10.73 -0.85
C GLY A 16 4.24 -9.61 -1.46
N SER A 17 4.69 -9.79 -2.69
CA SER A 17 5.44 -8.75 -3.41
C SER A 17 5.17 -8.77 -4.90
N VAL A 18 4.78 -7.62 -5.45
CA VAL A 18 4.44 -7.45 -6.87
C VAL A 18 4.94 -6.10 -7.37
N LEU A 19 5.65 -6.09 -8.49
CA LEU A 19 5.85 -4.89 -9.30
C LEU A 19 4.76 -4.85 -10.38
N VAL A 20 3.92 -3.82 -10.34
CA VAL A 20 2.85 -3.60 -11.32
C VAL A 20 3.21 -2.42 -12.23
N GLU A 21 3.09 -2.61 -13.53
CA GLU A 21 3.43 -1.63 -14.56
C GLU A 21 2.22 -1.37 -15.47
N PHE A 22 1.87 -0.09 -15.66
CA PHE A 22 0.83 0.39 -16.59
C PHE A 22 1.46 1.42 -17.54
N GLY A 23 2.07 0.95 -18.63
CA GLY A 23 3.02 1.76 -19.40
C GLY A 23 4.16 2.23 -18.50
N ASP A 24 4.40 3.54 -18.43
CA ASP A 24 5.47 4.12 -17.61
C ASP A 24 5.14 4.22 -16.12
N THR A 25 3.87 4.02 -15.72
CA THR A 25 3.51 4.00 -14.31
C THR A 25 3.95 2.68 -13.70
N ARG A 26 4.90 2.72 -12.76
CA ARG A 26 5.40 1.54 -12.05
C ARG A 26 5.16 1.69 -10.55
N VAL A 27 4.56 0.67 -9.94
CA VAL A 27 4.23 0.64 -8.51
C VAL A 27 4.70 -0.67 -7.92
N LEU A 28 5.58 -0.58 -6.92
CA LEU A 28 5.90 -1.72 -6.06
C LEU A 28 4.82 -1.84 -4.99
N VAL A 29 4.17 -3.00 -4.94
CA VAL A 29 3.14 -3.35 -3.96
C VAL A 29 3.65 -4.51 -3.13
N THR A 30 3.74 -4.30 -1.82
CA THR A 30 4.11 -5.34 -0.85
C THR A 30 2.98 -5.56 0.13
N ALA A 31 2.77 -6.80 0.53
CA ALA A 31 1.88 -7.19 1.61
C ALA A 31 2.72 -7.83 2.70
N SER A 32 2.55 -7.34 3.93
CA SER A 32 3.20 -7.85 5.13
C SER A 32 2.14 -8.35 6.10
N VAL A 33 2.43 -9.46 6.78
CA VAL A 33 1.55 -10.03 7.80
C VAL A 33 2.18 -9.78 9.18
N GLU A 34 1.39 -9.22 10.09
CA GLU A 34 1.80 -8.98 11.46
C GLU A 34 0.79 -9.62 12.41
N ASP A 35 1.30 -10.28 13.45
CA ASP A 35 0.46 -10.82 14.53
C ASP A 35 -0.06 -9.66 15.38
N GLY A 36 -1.34 -9.36 15.25
CA GLY A 36 -2.01 -8.36 16.06
C GLY A 36 -3.01 -7.51 15.26
N VAL A 37 -3.77 -6.71 16.00
CA VAL A 37 -4.79 -5.83 15.42
C VAL A 37 -4.75 -4.46 16.09
N PRO A 38 -5.24 -3.40 15.42
CA PRO A 38 -5.43 -2.10 16.04
C PRO A 38 -6.19 -2.17 17.36
N SER A 39 -5.92 -1.21 18.25
CA SER A 39 -6.45 -1.22 19.62
C SER A 39 -7.97 -1.35 19.72
N PHE A 40 -8.71 -0.78 18.76
CA PHE A 40 -10.17 -0.80 18.69
C PHE A 40 -10.76 -2.15 18.21
N LEU A 41 -9.92 -3.10 17.77
CA LEU A 41 -10.30 -4.47 17.37
C LEU A 41 -9.80 -5.55 18.33
N ARG A 42 -8.99 -5.19 19.34
CA ARG A 42 -8.49 -6.17 20.31
C ARG A 42 -9.65 -6.89 20.99
N GLY A 43 -9.57 -8.22 21.03
CA GLY A 43 -10.57 -9.09 21.63
C GLY A 43 -11.82 -9.36 20.79
N LYS A 44 -11.92 -8.80 19.57
CA LYS A 44 -13.09 -9.01 18.69
C LYS A 44 -12.98 -10.25 17.79
N GLY A 45 -11.79 -10.83 17.67
CA GLY A 45 -11.54 -11.98 16.78
C GLY A 45 -11.70 -11.63 15.30
N GLU A 46 -11.47 -10.36 14.92
CA GLU A 46 -11.48 -9.90 13.53
C GLU A 46 -10.11 -9.35 13.16
N GLY A 47 -9.58 -9.77 12.02
CA GLY A 47 -8.37 -9.23 11.40
C GLY A 47 -8.55 -7.82 10.84
N TRP A 48 -7.47 -7.26 10.31
CA TRP A 48 -7.48 -5.92 9.75
C TRP A 48 -6.54 -5.77 8.56
N VAL A 49 -6.95 -4.98 7.57
CA VAL A 49 -6.09 -4.59 6.45
C VAL A 49 -5.89 -3.08 6.50
N THR A 50 -4.63 -2.64 6.49
CA THR A 50 -4.24 -1.23 6.33
C THR A 50 -3.38 -1.05 5.08
N ALA A 51 -3.15 0.20 4.69
CA ALA A 51 -2.31 0.51 3.53
C ALA A 51 -1.52 1.79 3.75
N GLU A 52 -0.27 1.76 3.32
CA GLU A 52 0.58 2.93 3.20
C GLU A 52 0.88 3.22 1.73
N TYR A 53 1.08 4.48 1.41
CA TYR A 53 1.38 4.92 0.05
C TYR A 53 2.46 6.00 0.12
N GLY A 54 3.40 5.93 -0.81
CA GLY A 54 4.45 6.92 -0.91
C GLY A 54 4.96 7.03 -2.33
N MET A 55 5.32 8.24 -2.73
CA MET A 55 5.98 8.50 -4.00
C MET A 55 7.46 8.78 -3.77
N LEU A 56 8.33 8.07 -4.50
CA LEU A 56 9.75 8.39 -4.49
C LEU A 56 9.98 9.80 -5.05
N PRO A 57 10.92 10.60 -4.51
CA PRO A 57 11.19 11.98 -4.95
C PRO A 57 11.37 12.21 -6.46
N ARG A 58 11.81 11.19 -7.21
CA ARG A 58 12.00 11.23 -8.68
C ARG A 58 11.08 10.27 -9.45
N SER A 59 9.92 9.98 -8.89
CA SER A 59 8.85 9.26 -9.60
C SER A 59 7.99 10.16 -10.51
N THR A 60 8.16 11.49 -10.42
CA THR A 60 7.49 12.51 -11.25
C THR A 60 8.50 13.26 -12.12
N HIS A 61 8.01 13.97 -13.14
CA HIS A 61 8.84 14.78 -14.05
C HIS A 61 9.74 15.77 -13.29
N THR A 62 9.15 16.49 -12.34
CA THR A 62 9.87 17.37 -11.40
C THR A 62 10.13 16.64 -10.10
N ARG A 63 11.29 16.91 -9.47
CA ARG A 63 11.62 16.29 -8.17
C ARG A 63 10.68 16.81 -7.09
N SER A 64 10.01 15.91 -6.39
CA SER A 64 9.26 16.24 -5.16
C SER A 64 10.16 16.13 -3.93
N ALA A 65 9.85 16.89 -2.89
CA ALA A 65 10.52 16.73 -1.60
C ALA A 65 10.01 15.47 -0.90
N ARG A 66 10.90 14.74 -0.22
CA ARG A 66 10.52 13.57 0.59
C ARG A 66 9.59 14.01 1.73
N GLU A 67 8.45 13.33 1.91
CA GLU A 67 7.47 13.69 2.93
C GLU A 67 8.03 13.61 4.36
N ALA A 68 8.90 12.64 4.64
CA ALA A 68 9.63 12.55 5.91
C ALA A 68 10.46 13.82 6.21
N ALA A 69 11.08 14.43 5.18
CA ALA A 69 11.84 15.67 5.36
C ALA A 69 10.94 16.90 5.61
N ARG A 70 9.65 16.81 5.29
CA ARG A 70 8.65 17.85 5.59
C ARG A 70 7.98 17.65 6.95
N GLY A 71 8.25 16.54 7.65
CA GLY A 71 7.66 16.22 8.95
C GLY A 71 6.17 15.86 8.90
N LYS A 72 5.53 15.81 7.73
CA LYS A 72 4.12 15.43 7.58
C LYS A 72 3.82 14.85 6.20
N GLN A 73 2.86 13.92 6.17
CA GLN A 73 2.30 13.40 4.93
C GLN A 73 1.38 14.44 4.28
N SER A 74 1.34 14.44 2.95
CA SER A 74 0.46 15.28 2.16
C SER A 74 -0.99 14.77 2.20
N GLY A 75 -1.94 15.67 1.93
CA GLY A 75 -3.36 15.30 1.85
C GLY A 75 -3.63 14.21 0.82
N ARG A 76 -2.97 14.28 -0.35
CA ARG A 76 -3.04 13.26 -1.40
C ARG A 76 -2.57 11.88 -0.90
N THR A 77 -1.44 11.82 -0.21
CA THR A 77 -0.94 10.55 0.35
C THR A 77 -1.95 9.94 1.32
N LEU A 78 -2.48 10.73 2.25
CA LEU A 78 -3.46 10.27 3.23
C LEU A 78 -4.77 9.81 2.57
N GLU A 79 -5.22 10.49 1.51
CA GLU A 79 -6.41 10.12 0.76
C GLU A 79 -6.24 8.78 0.05
N ILE A 80 -5.12 8.60 -0.67
CA ILE A 80 -4.80 7.36 -1.40
C ILE A 80 -4.65 6.19 -0.43
N GLN A 81 -3.96 6.36 0.71
CA GLN A 81 -3.85 5.34 1.74
C GLN A 81 -5.23 4.85 2.21
N ARG A 82 -6.12 5.79 2.52
CA ARG A 82 -7.48 5.45 2.95
C ARG A 82 -8.26 4.76 1.85
N LEU A 83 -8.11 5.19 0.59
CA LEU A 83 -8.76 4.58 -0.55
C LEU A 83 -8.31 3.12 -0.73
N ILE A 84 -7.01 2.85 -0.73
CA ILE A 84 -6.46 1.49 -0.88
C ILE A 84 -6.97 0.60 0.24
N GLY A 85 -6.82 1.02 1.50
CA GLY A 85 -7.27 0.24 2.65
C GLY A 85 -8.78 -0.05 2.62
N ARG A 86 -9.62 0.93 2.28
CA ARG A 86 -11.07 0.70 2.14
C ARG A 86 -11.40 -0.28 1.01
N SER A 87 -10.72 -0.17 -0.13
CA SER A 87 -10.99 -1.00 -1.29
C SER A 87 -10.63 -2.46 -1.02
N LEU A 88 -9.51 -2.71 -0.34
CA LEU A 88 -9.09 -4.08 0.01
C LEU A 88 -10.00 -4.70 1.08
N ARG A 89 -10.37 -3.95 2.12
CA ARG A 89 -11.29 -4.46 3.16
C ARG A 89 -12.68 -4.83 2.63
N ALA A 90 -13.10 -4.26 1.50
CA ALA A 90 -14.39 -4.59 0.89
C ALA A 90 -14.42 -5.98 0.22
N VAL A 91 -13.26 -6.59 -0.01
CA VAL A 91 -13.12 -7.87 -0.73
C VAL A 91 -12.41 -8.96 0.08
N VAL A 92 -12.14 -8.71 1.36
CA VAL A 92 -11.48 -9.65 2.29
C VAL A 92 -12.45 -9.98 3.42
N ASP A 93 -12.59 -11.26 3.75
CA ASP A 93 -13.31 -11.68 4.96
C ASP A 93 -12.43 -11.43 6.20
N LEU A 94 -12.74 -10.37 6.93
CA LEU A 94 -11.99 -9.97 8.12
C LEU A 94 -12.22 -10.88 9.33
N ARG A 95 -13.23 -11.76 9.32
CA ARG A 95 -13.45 -12.72 10.41
C ARG A 95 -12.68 -14.02 10.20
N ALA A 96 -12.37 -14.32 8.95
CA ALA A 96 -11.57 -15.49 8.58
C ALA A 96 -10.06 -15.19 8.50
N LEU A 97 -9.67 -13.91 8.61
CA LEU A 97 -8.29 -13.41 8.58
C LEU A 97 -7.69 -13.37 9.99
#